data_AF-A0AA42PBQ1-F1
#
_entry.id   AF-A0AA42PBQ1-F1
#
_cell.length_a   1.000
_cell.length_b   1.000
_cell.length_c   1.000
_cell.angle_alpha   90.00
_cell.angle_beta   90.00
_cell.angle_gamma   90.00
#
_symmetry.space_group_name_H-M   'P 1'
#
loop_
_entity.id
_entity.type
_entity.pdbx_description
1 polymer ?
#
loop_
_entity_poly.entity_id
_entity_poly.type
_entity_poly.pdbx_seq_one_letter_code
_entity_poly.pdbx_strand_id
1 'polypeptide(L)'
;MSLVSESHAEELVRGAGQLGIPLDDRQQRLLLAYLALLIKWNKAYNLTAVRDADEMVSRHLLDSLSVVPFVAEGGRNWLDVGSGGGMPGVPLAIMFPERAFTLLDSNGKKTRFLTQVKLELKLANLEVVHARVEQFQPPTAFDGITSRAFSSLDDFASWTRHLGNAETRWLAMKGVQPDDELQRLPEDFRLDACHVLKVPGCQGQRHLLILRRTS
;
A
#
# COMPACT_ATOMS: atom_id res chain seq x y z
N MET A 1 18.94 6.92 -20.87
CA MET A 1 18.63 5.52 -20.52
C MET A 1 17.35 5.51 -19.72
N SER A 2 16.40 4.64 -20.08
CA SER A 2 15.20 4.42 -19.27
C SER A 2 15.64 4.00 -17.86
N LEU A 3 15.06 4.58 -16.81
CA LEU A 3 15.34 4.18 -15.42
C LEU A 3 14.81 2.77 -15.09
N VAL A 4 13.97 2.23 -15.98
CA VAL A 4 13.37 0.91 -15.90
C VAL A 4 13.70 0.16 -17.20
N SER A 5 14.30 -1.03 -17.06
CA SER A 5 14.68 -1.90 -18.17
C SER A 5 13.59 -2.93 -18.50
N GLU A 6 13.79 -3.65 -19.61
CA GLU A 6 12.96 -4.79 -20.00
C GLU A 6 12.97 -5.92 -18.95
N SER A 7 14.11 -6.14 -18.28
CA SER A 7 14.19 -7.12 -17.18
C SER A 7 13.26 -6.81 -16.02
N HIS A 8 13.09 -5.54 -15.65
CA HIS A 8 12.12 -5.15 -14.62
C HIS A 8 10.67 -5.42 -15.06
N ALA A 9 10.38 -5.23 -16.35
CA ALA A 9 9.05 -5.51 -16.90
C ALA A 9 8.75 -7.02 -16.89
N GLU A 10 9.72 -7.84 -17.28
CA GLU A 10 9.61 -9.30 -17.22
C GLU A 10 9.46 -9.81 -15.78
N GLU A 11 10.22 -9.27 -14.84
CA GLU A 11 10.13 -9.62 -13.42
C GLU A 11 8.73 -9.28 -12.87
N LEU A 12 8.21 -8.08 -13.17
CA LEU A 12 6.89 -7.67 -12.74
C LEU A 12 5.80 -8.61 -13.25
N VAL A 13 5.80 -8.91 -14.55
CA VAL A 13 4.77 -9.79 -15.16
C VAL A 13 4.87 -11.20 -14.60
N ARG A 14 6.08 -11.75 -14.51
CA ARG A 14 6.31 -13.09 -13.97
C ARG A 14 5.90 -13.18 -12.51
N GLY A 15 6.30 -12.20 -11.70
CA GLY A 15 5.99 -12.14 -10.28
C GLY A 15 4.49 -11.96 -10.01
N ALA A 16 3.83 -11.06 -10.76
CA ALA A 16 2.39 -10.89 -10.66
C ALA A 16 1.63 -12.17 -11.06
N GLY A 17 2.09 -12.88 -12.10
CA GLY A 17 1.57 -14.19 -12.48
C GLY A 17 1.71 -15.25 -11.38
N GLN A 18 2.84 -15.28 -10.66
CA GLN A 18 3.04 -16.17 -9.50
C GLN A 18 2.13 -15.84 -8.31
N LEU A 19 1.75 -14.57 -8.17
CA LEU A 19 0.74 -14.12 -7.20
C LEU A 19 -0.69 -14.40 -7.64
N GLY A 20 -0.91 -14.90 -8.87
CA GLY A 20 -2.24 -15.09 -9.45
C GLY A 20 -2.92 -13.78 -9.87
N ILE A 21 -2.14 -12.72 -10.12
CA ILE A 21 -2.61 -11.38 -10.47
C ILE A 21 -2.17 -11.08 -11.91
N PRO A 22 -2.95 -11.50 -12.93
CA PRO A 22 -2.64 -11.15 -14.31
C PRO A 22 -2.75 -9.63 -14.48
N LEU A 23 -1.75 -9.03 -15.12
CA LEU A 23 -1.72 -7.60 -15.41
C LEU A 23 -2.15 -7.37 -16.86
N ASP A 24 -3.04 -6.41 -17.09
CA ASP A 24 -3.27 -5.89 -18.43
C ASP A 24 -2.13 -4.94 -18.86
N ASP A 25 -2.05 -4.66 -20.16
CA ASP A 25 -0.98 -3.80 -20.71
C ASP A 25 -0.97 -2.40 -20.09
N ARG A 26 -2.14 -1.88 -19.68
CA ARG A 26 -2.26 -0.55 -19.08
C ARG A 26 -1.70 -0.58 -17.66
N GLN A 27 -2.07 -1.56 -16.86
CA GLN A 27 -1.58 -1.77 -15.49
C GLN A 27 -0.07 -1.97 -15.49
N GLN A 28 0.45 -2.82 -16.36
CA GLN A 28 1.90 -3.03 -16.49
C GLN A 28 2.62 -1.71 -16.82
N ARG A 29 2.15 -0.96 -17.83
CA ARG A 29 2.76 0.33 -18.18
C ARG A 29 2.72 1.34 -17.03
N LEU A 30 1.60 1.45 -16.33
CA LEU A 30 1.44 2.39 -15.22
C LEU A 30 2.31 2.02 -14.00
N LEU A 31 2.41 0.74 -13.66
CA LEU A 31 3.26 0.25 -12.57
C LEU A 31 4.75 0.50 -12.87
N LEU A 32 5.19 0.27 -14.11
CA LEU A 32 6.57 0.56 -14.52
C LEU A 32 6.85 2.06 -14.60
N ALA A 33 5.89 2.88 -15.03
CA ALA A 33 6.01 4.34 -15.01
C ALA A 33 6.09 4.87 -13.57
N TYR A 34 5.28 4.33 -12.65
CA TYR A 34 5.39 4.61 -11.22
C TYR A 34 6.76 4.23 -10.67
N LEU A 35 7.29 3.05 -11.01
CA LEU A 35 8.63 2.62 -10.60
C LEU A 35 9.72 3.60 -11.08
N ALA A 36 9.64 4.05 -12.34
CA ALA A 36 10.58 5.04 -12.88
C ALA A 36 10.54 6.36 -12.10
N LEU A 37 9.35 6.83 -11.71
CA LEU A 37 9.19 8.01 -10.88
C LEU A 37 9.76 7.81 -9.47
N LEU A 38 9.49 6.65 -8.86
CA LEU A 38 10.02 6.30 -7.55
C LEU A 38 11.55 6.30 -7.57
N ILE A 39 12.19 5.63 -8.53
CA ILE A 39 13.65 5.59 -8.69
C ILE A 39 14.21 7.01 -8.84
N LYS A 40 13.60 7.83 -9.69
CA LYS A 40 14.03 9.21 -9.95
C LYS A 40 13.99 10.06 -8.68
N TRP A 41 12.86 10.05 -7.98
CA TRP A 41 12.65 10.90 -6.81
C TRP A 41 13.37 10.38 -5.56
N ASN A 42 13.57 9.07 -5.44
CA ASN A 42 14.24 8.48 -4.28
C ASN A 42 15.68 9.02 -4.12
N LYS A 43 16.36 9.33 -5.24
CA LYS A 43 17.71 9.94 -5.25
C LYS A 43 17.79 11.26 -4.48
N ALA A 44 16.73 12.05 -4.49
CA ALA A 44 16.71 13.38 -3.87
C ALA A 44 15.96 13.41 -2.53
N TYR A 45 14.97 12.53 -2.33
CA TYR A 45 14.00 12.68 -1.24
C TYR A 45 13.96 11.51 -0.25
N ASN A 46 14.74 10.43 -0.45
CA ASN A 46 14.76 9.24 0.43
C ASN A 46 13.33 8.73 0.73
N LEU A 47 12.55 8.49 -0.32
CA LEU A 47 11.17 8.00 -0.25
C LEU A 47 11.09 6.56 0.28
N THR A 48 12.13 5.76 0.02
CA THR A 48 12.27 4.37 0.45
C THR A 48 13.74 4.06 0.77
N ALA A 49 13.97 3.11 1.69
CA ALA A 49 15.30 2.65 2.04
C ALA A 49 15.95 1.78 0.93
N VAL A 50 15.13 1.17 0.07
CA VAL A 50 15.63 0.38 -1.07
C VAL A 50 16.19 1.35 -2.11
N ARG A 51 17.44 1.13 -2.54
CA ARG A 51 18.12 2.01 -3.50
C ARG A 51 18.37 1.33 -4.85
N ASP A 52 18.47 0.01 -4.83
CA ASP A 52 18.64 -0.79 -6.03
C ASP A 52 17.30 -0.90 -6.77
N ALA A 53 17.30 -0.55 -8.06
CA ALA A 53 16.11 -0.59 -8.90
C ALA A 53 15.62 -2.04 -9.10
N ASP A 54 16.55 -2.99 -9.20
CA ASP A 54 16.24 -4.41 -9.39
C ASP A 54 15.50 -4.96 -8.16
N GLU A 55 15.84 -4.48 -6.96
CA GLU A 55 15.12 -4.87 -5.73
C GLU A 55 13.77 -4.16 -5.57
N MET A 56 13.53 -3.02 -6.24
CA MET A 56 12.29 -2.26 -6.07
C MET A 56 11.08 -2.99 -6.67
N VAL A 57 11.25 -3.82 -7.71
CA VAL A 57 10.13 -4.57 -8.28
C VAL A 57 9.56 -5.52 -7.24
N SER A 58 10.39 -6.41 -6.68
CA SER A 58 9.97 -7.36 -5.66
C SER A 58 9.54 -6.69 -4.35
N ARG A 59 10.34 -5.76 -3.81
CA ARG A 59 10.10 -5.17 -2.48
C ARG A 59 9.02 -4.10 -2.44
N HIS A 60 8.61 -3.55 -3.58
CA HIS A 60 7.63 -2.47 -3.64
C HIS A 60 6.44 -2.81 -4.51
N LEU A 61 6.64 -3.17 -5.78
CA LEU A 61 5.52 -3.49 -6.65
C LEU A 61 4.88 -4.82 -6.26
N LEU A 62 5.63 -5.93 -6.27
CA LEU A 62 5.10 -7.26 -5.98
C LEU A 62 4.61 -7.38 -4.53
N ASP A 63 5.32 -6.77 -3.57
CA ASP A 63 4.87 -6.67 -2.18
C ASP A 63 3.50 -5.96 -2.08
N SER A 64 3.31 -4.84 -2.79
CA SER A 64 2.01 -4.15 -2.82
C SER A 64 0.94 -4.92 -3.59
N LEU A 65 1.31 -5.63 -4.65
CA LEU A 65 0.37 -6.46 -5.41
C LEU A 65 -0.10 -7.67 -4.60
N SER A 66 0.73 -8.20 -3.70
CA SER A 66 0.38 -9.37 -2.89
C SER A 66 -0.89 -9.19 -2.04
N VAL A 67 -1.31 -7.94 -1.77
CA VAL A 67 -2.54 -7.64 -1.04
C VAL A 67 -3.78 -7.41 -1.91
N VAL A 68 -3.63 -7.42 -3.25
CA VAL A 68 -4.73 -7.18 -4.21
C VAL A 68 -5.94 -8.10 -3.99
N PRO A 69 -5.81 -9.42 -3.77
CA PRO A 69 -6.97 -10.29 -3.56
C PRO A 69 -7.81 -9.88 -2.35
N PHE A 70 -7.16 -9.43 -1.27
CA PHE A 70 -7.85 -9.03 -0.03
C PHE A 70 -8.50 -7.64 -0.16
N VAL A 71 -7.89 -6.76 -0.97
CA VAL A 71 -8.52 -5.49 -1.34
C VAL A 71 -9.74 -5.74 -2.22
N ALA A 72 -9.65 -6.67 -3.18
CA ALA A 72 -10.74 -7.00 -4.10
C ALA A 72 -12.05 -7.39 -3.39
N GLU A 73 -11.94 -8.10 -2.27
CA GLU A 73 -13.06 -8.50 -1.41
C GLU A 73 -13.66 -7.37 -0.55
N GLY A 74 -12.96 -6.23 -0.40
CA GLY A 74 -13.48 -5.07 0.35
C GLY A 74 -14.27 -4.10 -0.54
N GLY A 75 -14.69 -2.97 0.06
CA GLY A 75 -15.49 -1.96 -0.63
C GLY A 75 -14.68 -1.09 -1.62
N ARG A 76 -15.23 0.09 -1.92
CA ARG A 76 -14.75 0.97 -3.00
C ARG A 76 -13.93 2.16 -2.52
N ASN A 77 -13.99 2.53 -1.25
CA ASN A 77 -13.29 3.68 -0.70
C ASN A 77 -12.16 3.24 0.24
N TRP A 78 -10.91 3.44 -0.17
CA TRP A 78 -9.73 2.96 0.53
C TRP A 78 -8.83 4.08 1.00
N LEU A 79 -8.18 3.87 2.15
CA LEU A 79 -7.18 4.76 2.71
C LEU A 79 -5.86 4.00 2.87
N ASP A 80 -4.75 4.56 2.40
CA ASP A 80 -3.39 4.12 2.72
C ASP A 80 -2.78 5.12 3.71
N VAL A 81 -2.53 4.69 4.94
CA VAL A 81 -2.01 5.56 6.01
C VAL A 81 -0.49 5.41 6.13
N GLY A 82 0.21 6.54 6.15
CA GLY A 82 1.67 6.55 6.13
C GLY A 82 2.20 6.10 4.77
N SER A 83 1.55 6.52 3.68
CA SER A 83 1.74 5.95 2.34
C SER A 83 3.18 6.01 1.85
N GLY A 84 4.05 6.89 2.39
CA GLY A 84 5.46 6.83 2.06
C GLY A 84 5.74 7.25 0.63
N GLY A 85 6.48 6.40 -0.08
CA GLY A 85 6.60 6.46 -1.54
C GLY A 85 5.36 5.96 -2.29
N GLY A 86 4.21 5.78 -1.65
CA GLY A 86 2.94 5.41 -2.26
C GLY A 86 2.63 3.91 -2.23
N MET A 87 3.17 3.17 -1.26
CA MET A 87 3.00 1.72 -1.18
C MET A 87 2.22 1.33 0.08
N PRO A 88 1.14 0.55 -0.03
CA PRO A 88 0.66 -0.10 -1.26
C PRO A 88 -0.32 0.74 -2.11
N GLY A 89 -0.69 1.95 -1.70
CA GLY A 89 -1.87 2.63 -2.25
C GLY A 89 -1.78 3.07 -3.73
N VAL A 90 -0.62 3.47 -4.26
CA VAL A 90 -0.46 3.78 -5.70
C VAL A 90 -0.62 2.52 -6.56
N PRO A 91 0.11 1.41 -6.29
CA PRO A 91 -0.15 0.14 -6.99
C PRO A 91 -1.62 -0.28 -6.93
N LEU A 92 -2.27 -0.17 -5.77
CA LEU A 92 -3.68 -0.53 -5.63
C LEU A 92 -4.61 0.36 -6.46
N ALA A 93 -4.36 1.67 -6.52
CA ALA A 93 -5.14 2.57 -7.37
C ALA A 93 -4.99 2.28 -8.87
N ILE A 94 -3.85 1.76 -9.30
CA ILE A 94 -3.63 1.29 -10.68
C ILE A 94 -4.42 0.00 -10.94
N MET A 95 -4.44 -0.92 -9.97
CA MET A 95 -5.14 -2.21 -10.09
C MET A 95 -6.66 -2.07 -10.06
N PHE A 96 -7.19 -1.10 -9.32
CA PHE A 96 -8.63 -0.87 -9.14
C PHE A 96 -9.05 0.53 -9.59
N PRO A 97 -9.06 0.82 -10.91
CA PRO A 97 -9.41 2.15 -11.45
C PRO A 97 -10.83 2.62 -11.08
N GLU A 98 -11.72 1.70 -10.72
CA GLU A 98 -13.11 1.93 -10.33
C GLU A 98 -13.31 2.22 -8.84
N ARG A 99 -12.24 2.15 -8.03
CA ARG A 99 -12.25 2.38 -6.59
C ARG A 99 -11.47 3.65 -6.25
N ALA A 100 -11.92 4.36 -5.21
CA ALA A 100 -11.26 5.55 -4.71
C ALA A 100 -10.16 5.16 -3.71
N PHE A 101 -8.98 5.78 -3.84
CA PHE A 101 -7.86 5.62 -2.93
C PHE A 101 -7.40 6.96 -2.41
N THR A 102 -7.35 7.11 -1.09
CA THR A 102 -6.74 8.25 -0.41
C THR A 102 -5.38 7.85 0.13
N LEU A 103 -4.34 8.59 -0.22
CA LEU A 103 -2.98 8.42 0.31
C LEU A 103 -2.72 9.51 1.35
N LEU A 104 -2.52 9.11 2.60
CA LEU A 104 -2.32 10.02 3.72
C LEU A 104 -0.88 9.91 4.24
N ASP A 105 -0.14 11.01 4.25
CA ASP A 105 1.18 11.07 4.88
C ASP A 105 1.42 12.45 5.52
N SER A 106 2.02 12.45 6.71
CA SER A 106 2.35 13.68 7.44
C SER A 106 3.58 14.43 6.90
N ASN A 107 4.36 13.80 6.03
CA ASN A 107 5.58 14.36 5.47
C ASN A 107 5.32 15.03 4.11
N GLY A 108 5.43 16.36 4.08
CA GLY A 108 5.18 17.15 2.88
C GLY A 108 6.05 16.81 1.66
N LYS A 109 7.26 16.24 1.85
CA LYS A 109 8.10 15.81 0.71
C LYS A 109 7.49 14.59 0.02
N LYS A 110 6.97 13.65 0.80
CA LYS A 110 6.33 12.43 0.29
C LYS A 110 5.01 12.76 -0.40
N THR A 111 4.16 13.58 0.20
CA THR A 111 2.89 13.98 -0.42
C THR A 111 3.07 14.76 -1.71
N ARG A 112 4.13 15.60 -1.83
CA ARG A 112 4.48 16.22 -3.11
C ARG A 112 4.87 15.21 -4.18
N PHE A 113 5.66 14.20 -3.83
CA PHE A 113 5.97 13.09 -4.75
C PHE A 113 4.69 12.36 -5.18
N LEU A 114 3.80 12.02 -4.24
CA LEU A 114 2.54 11.34 -4.55
C LEU A 114 1.63 12.19 -5.44
N THR A 115 1.61 13.51 -5.22
CA THR A 115 0.89 14.45 -6.08
C THR A 115 1.45 14.43 -7.50
N GLN A 116 2.78 14.39 -7.65
CA GLN A 116 3.43 14.25 -8.97
C GLN A 116 3.04 12.93 -9.64
N VAL A 117 3.07 11.82 -8.90
CA VAL A 117 2.67 10.49 -9.40
C VAL A 117 1.22 10.52 -9.89
N LYS A 118 0.29 11.07 -9.10
CA LYS A 118 -1.12 11.23 -9.48
C LYS A 118 -1.26 11.97 -10.81
N LEU A 119 -0.56 13.10 -10.96
CA LEU A 119 -0.64 13.95 -12.15
C LEU A 119 -0.02 13.28 -13.39
N GLU A 120 1.19 12.72 -13.27
CA GLU A 120 1.90 12.12 -14.40
C GLU A 120 1.22 10.84 -14.90
N LEU A 121 0.72 10.02 -13.98
CA LEU A 121 0.04 8.76 -14.31
C LEU A 121 -1.47 8.94 -14.56
N LYS A 122 -1.99 10.16 -14.39
CA LYS A 122 -3.40 10.52 -14.60
C LYS A 122 -4.35 9.64 -13.78
N LEU A 123 -4.00 9.37 -12.53
CA LEU A 123 -4.80 8.55 -11.61
C LEU A 123 -5.95 9.38 -11.05
N ALA A 124 -7.08 9.39 -11.77
CA ALA A 124 -8.28 10.15 -11.40
C ALA A 124 -8.92 9.64 -10.09
N ASN A 125 -8.68 8.39 -9.74
CA ASN A 125 -9.21 7.71 -8.56
C ASN A 125 -8.29 7.81 -7.33
N LEU A 126 -7.19 8.56 -7.41
CA LEU A 126 -6.23 8.72 -6.33
C LEU A 126 -6.32 10.13 -5.73
N GLU A 127 -6.44 10.24 -4.42
CA GLU A 127 -6.34 11.48 -3.65
C GLU A 127 -5.10 11.46 -2.77
N VAL A 128 -4.46 12.61 -2.58
CA VAL A 128 -3.26 12.76 -1.74
C VAL A 128 -3.54 13.80 -0.68
N VAL A 129 -3.40 13.40 0.58
CA VAL A 129 -3.68 14.25 1.74
C VAL A 129 -2.40 14.41 2.56
N HIS A 130 -2.02 15.67 2.81
CA HIS A 130 -0.93 16.02 3.70
C HIS A 130 -1.48 16.39 5.08
N ALA A 131 -1.61 15.39 5.94
CA ALA A 131 -2.04 15.57 7.33
C ALA A 131 -1.49 14.47 8.23
N ARG A 132 -1.55 14.72 9.54
CA ARG A 132 -1.44 13.66 10.56
C ARG A 132 -2.75 12.88 10.59
N VAL A 133 -2.67 11.57 10.82
CA VAL A 133 -3.84 10.68 10.76
C VAL A 133 -4.90 11.05 11.78
N GLU A 134 -4.46 11.48 12.96
CA GLU A 134 -5.28 11.90 14.10
C GLU A 134 -6.06 13.19 13.80
N GLN A 135 -5.58 14.01 12.85
CA GLN A 135 -6.20 15.27 12.45
C GLN A 135 -7.05 15.14 11.18
N PHE A 136 -6.93 14.02 10.47
CA PHE A 136 -7.68 13.80 9.24
C PHE A 136 -9.11 13.38 9.58
N GLN A 137 -10.08 14.15 9.09
CA GLN A 137 -11.51 13.92 9.31
C GLN A 137 -12.22 13.84 7.95
N PRO A 138 -12.27 12.64 7.33
CA PRO A 138 -13.04 12.45 6.10
C PRO A 138 -14.55 12.55 6.40
N PRO A 139 -15.37 12.95 5.42
CA PRO A 139 -16.82 13.05 5.61
C PRO A 139 -17.50 11.69 5.76
N THR A 140 -16.86 10.63 5.29
CA THR A 140 -17.37 9.26 5.30
C THR A 140 -16.29 8.29 5.77
N ALA A 141 -16.68 7.24 6.50
CA ALA A 141 -15.79 6.15 6.83
C ALA A 141 -15.26 5.45 5.57
N PHE A 142 -14.04 4.91 5.65
CA PHE A 142 -13.45 4.11 4.59
C PHE A 142 -13.95 2.66 4.66
N ASP A 143 -14.08 2.01 3.51
CA ASP A 143 -14.38 0.57 3.44
C ASP A 143 -13.15 -0.28 3.80
N GLY A 144 -11.96 0.26 3.51
CA GLY A 144 -10.69 -0.38 3.83
C GLY A 144 -9.60 0.62 4.17
N ILE A 145 -8.79 0.28 5.17
CA ILE A 145 -7.64 1.07 5.61
C ILE A 145 -6.42 0.16 5.56
N THR A 146 -5.42 0.51 4.78
CA THR A 146 -4.18 -0.26 4.64
C THR A 146 -2.99 0.52 5.16
N SER A 147 -1.99 -0.20 5.65
CA SER A 147 -0.66 0.37 5.85
C SER A 147 0.42 -0.69 5.86
N ARG A 148 1.61 -0.27 5.41
CA ARG A 148 2.85 -1.05 5.44
C ARG A 148 3.86 -0.55 6.46
N ALA A 149 3.69 0.67 7.00
CA ALA A 149 4.75 1.41 7.68
C ALA A 149 4.41 1.83 9.12
N PHE A 150 3.63 1.03 9.86
CA PHE A 150 3.37 1.31 11.27
C PHE A 150 4.38 0.67 12.22
N SER A 151 4.69 1.42 13.28
CA SER A 151 5.49 0.99 14.43
C SER A 151 4.89 -0.23 15.12
N SER A 152 3.59 -0.19 15.39
CA SER A 152 2.86 -1.27 16.04
C SER A 152 1.42 -1.42 15.51
N LEU A 153 0.82 -2.60 15.68
CA LEU A 153 -0.60 -2.83 15.38
C LEU A 153 -1.52 -2.01 16.29
N ASP A 154 -1.11 -1.77 17.54
CA ASP A 154 -1.84 -0.91 18.48
C ASP A 154 -1.91 0.54 17.97
N ASP A 155 -0.77 1.13 17.60
CA ASP A 155 -0.73 2.48 17.02
C ASP A 155 -1.59 2.56 15.75
N PHE A 156 -1.50 1.55 14.88
CA PHE A 156 -2.28 1.51 13.65
C PHE A 156 -3.77 1.49 13.94
N ALA A 157 -4.24 0.60 14.81
CA ALA A 157 -5.65 0.48 15.18
C ALA A 157 -6.15 1.74 15.91
N SER A 158 -5.40 2.20 16.91
CA SER A 158 -5.76 3.36 17.74
C SER A 158 -5.84 4.66 16.93
N TRP A 159 -4.85 4.93 16.07
CA TRP A 159 -4.81 6.19 15.31
C TRP A 159 -5.74 6.22 14.10
N THR A 160 -6.23 5.07 13.62
CA THR A 160 -7.12 5.01 12.45
C THR A 160 -8.56 4.64 12.80
N ARG A 161 -8.85 4.34 14.07
CA ARG A 161 -10.18 3.94 14.56
C ARG A 161 -11.30 4.86 14.10
N HIS A 162 -11.08 6.18 14.15
CA HIS A 162 -12.08 7.18 13.79
C HIS A 162 -12.34 7.29 12.28
N LEU A 163 -11.53 6.63 11.45
CA LEU A 163 -11.62 6.67 10.00
C LEU A 163 -12.44 5.50 9.43
N GLY A 164 -12.85 4.55 10.28
CA GLY A 164 -13.61 3.37 9.90
C GLY A 164 -14.71 3.01 10.90
N ASN A 165 -15.55 2.06 10.51
CA ASN A 165 -16.65 1.50 11.31
C ASN A 165 -16.50 -0.03 11.43
N ALA A 166 -17.53 -0.74 11.91
CA ALA A 166 -17.53 -2.19 12.04
C ALA A 166 -17.37 -2.96 10.71
N GLU A 167 -17.80 -2.36 9.60
CA GLU A 167 -17.70 -2.94 8.25
C GLU A 167 -16.35 -2.67 7.58
N THR A 168 -15.56 -1.72 8.10
CA THR A 168 -14.24 -1.39 7.58
C THR A 168 -13.25 -2.53 7.81
N ARG A 169 -12.38 -2.78 6.82
CA ARG A 169 -11.26 -3.73 6.92
C ARG A 169 -9.94 -3.01 7.13
N TRP A 170 -9.21 -3.37 8.18
CA TRP A 170 -7.85 -2.87 8.40
C TRP A 170 -6.82 -3.89 7.93
N LEU A 171 -6.05 -3.53 6.91
CA LEU A 171 -5.01 -4.33 6.30
C LEU A 171 -3.64 -3.86 6.79
N ALA A 172 -3.04 -4.59 7.72
CA ALA A 172 -1.69 -4.33 8.20
C ALA A 172 -0.68 -5.27 7.54
N MET A 173 0.24 -4.71 6.75
CA MET A 173 1.33 -5.47 6.14
C MET A 173 2.55 -5.48 7.08
N LYS A 174 3.03 -6.68 7.44
CA LYS A 174 4.15 -6.88 8.38
C LYS A 174 5.21 -7.82 7.80
N GLY A 175 6.46 -7.62 8.19
CA GLY A 175 7.59 -8.47 7.80
C GLY A 175 7.82 -9.69 8.71
N VAL A 176 7.29 -9.67 9.94
CA VAL A 176 7.43 -10.75 10.92
C VAL A 176 6.04 -11.01 11.51
N GLN A 177 5.79 -12.25 11.92
CA GLN A 177 4.55 -12.62 12.59
C GLN A 177 4.46 -11.86 13.93
N PRO A 178 3.44 -11.02 14.15
CA PRO A 178 3.44 -10.08 15.26
C PRO A 178 2.68 -10.63 16.47
N ASP A 179 3.02 -11.83 16.95
CA ASP A 179 2.28 -12.52 18.03
C ASP A 179 2.17 -11.66 19.31
N ASP A 180 3.25 -10.97 19.70
CA ASP A 180 3.26 -10.07 20.86
C ASP A 180 2.46 -8.78 20.62
N GLU A 181 2.38 -8.29 19.38
CA GLU A 181 1.61 -7.06 19.08
C GLU A 181 0.11 -7.34 19.03
N LEU A 182 -0.30 -8.56 18.64
CA LEU A 182 -1.70 -8.96 18.63
C LEU A 182 -2.33 -8.95 20.02
N GLN A 183 -1.55 -9.24 21.06
CA GLN A 183 -2.00 -9.15 22.46
C GLN A 183 -2.24 -7.71 22.93
N ARG A 184 -1.71 -6.72 22.21
CA ARG A 184 -1.81 -5.30 22.54
C ARG A 184 -2.86 -4.56 21.71
N LEU A 185 -3.61 -5.29 20.87
CA LEU A 185 -4.70 -4.68 20.12
C LEU A 185 -5.72 -4.05 21.09
N PRO A 186 -6.27 -2.88 20.77
CA PRO A 186 -7.36 -2.31 21.55
C PRO A 186 -8.55 -3.26 21.65
N GLU A 187 -9.31 -3.19 22.75
CA GLU A 187 -10.41 -4.14 23.04
C GLU A 187 -11.52 -4.17 21.97
N ASP A 188 -11.73 -3.07 21.26
CA ASP A 188 -12.71 -2.96 20.18
C ASP A 188 -12.16 -3.40 18.82
N PHE A 189 -10.93 -3.92 18.75
CA PHE A 189 -10.34 -4.52 17.56
C PHE A 189 -10.11 -6.01 17.77
N ARG A 190 -10.32 -6.79 16.71
CA ARG A 190 -9.94 -8.20 16.67
C ARG A 190 -9.20 -8.53 15.39
N LEU A 191 -8.34 -9.55 15.48
CA LEU A 191 -7.79 -10.21 14.31
C LEU A 191 -8.89 -11.06 13.66
N ASP A 192 -9.21 -10.77 12.41
CA ASP A 192 -10.15 -11.53 11.59
C ASP A 192 -9.43 -12.63 10.82
N ALA A 193 -8.27 -12.31 10.23
CA ALA A 193 -7.43 -13.28 9.54
C ALA A 193 -5.95 -12.84 9.51
N CYS A 194 -5.05 -13.83 9.41
CA CYS A 194 -3.63 -13.63 9.17
C CYS A 194 -3.20 -14.49 7.98
N HIS A 195 -2.59 -13.86 6.98
CA HIS A 195 -2.15 -14.52 5.75
C HIS A 195 -0.65 -14.37 5.56
N VAL A 196 0.03 -15.48 5.30
CA VAL A 196 1.42 -15.46 4.85
C VAL A 196 1.44 -15.11 3.36
N LEU A 197 2.06 -13.98 3.02
CA LEU A 197 2.21 -13.49 1.65
C LEU A 197 3.51 -14.05 1.05
N LYS A 198 3.38 -14.82 -0.03
CA LYS A 198 4.52 -15.36 -0.78
C LYS A 198 4.92 -14.39 -1.89
N VAL A 199 5.63 -13.33 -1.53
CA VAL A 199 6.05 -12.29 -2.48
C VAL A 199 7.26 -12.77 -3.29
N PRO A 200 7.16 -12.91 -4.63
CA PRO A 200 8.29 -13.32 -5.47
C PRO A 200 9.46 -12.35 -5.36
N GLY A 201 10.68 -12.90 -5.29
CA GLY A 201 11.92 -12.11 -5.20
C GLY A 201 12.18 -11.45 -3.84
N CYS A 202 11.22 -11.46 -2.91
CA CYS A 202 11.41 -10.89 -1.58
C CYS A 202 12.12 -11.88 -0.66
N GLN A 203 13.20 -11.44 0.00
CA GLN A 203 13.82 -12.20 1.09
C GLN A 203 13.12 -11.90 2.42
N GLY A 204 12.69 -12.96 3.11
CA GLY A 204 11.94 -12.88 4.37
C GLY A 204 10.45 -13.09 4.20
N GLN A 205 9.79 -13.46 5.30
CA GLN A 205 8.35 -13.66 5.31
C GLN A 205 7.62 -12.31 5.21
N ARG A 206 6.41 -12.35 4.67
CA ARG A 206 5.47 -11.24 4.68
C ARG A 206 4.15 -11.76 5.23
N HIS A 207 3.52 -10.96 6.06
CA HIS A 207 2.25 -11.26 6.67
C HIS A 207 1.29 -10.12 6.37
N LEU A 208 0.06 -10.46 6.02
CA LEU A 208 -1.07 -9.55 6.01
C LEU A 208 -1.97 -9.92 7.18
N LEU A 209 -2.19 -8.96 8.07
CA LEU A 209 -3.18 -9.08 9.13
C LEU A 209 -4.41 -8.28 8.73
N ILE A 210 -5.57 -8.91 8.84
CA ILE A 210 -6.87 -8.32 8.59
C ILE A 210 -7.51 -8.11 9.95
N LEU A 211 -7.68 -6.85 10.35
CA LEU A 211 -8.34 -6.47 11.59
C LEU A 211 -9.75 -5.94 11.30
N ARG A 212 -10.64 -6.15 12.26
CA ARG A 212 -12.02 -5.67 12.27
C ARG A 212 -12.32 -4.99 13.59
N ARG A 213 -13.17 -3.97 13.56
CA ARG A 213 -13.78 -3.44 14.79
C ARG A 213 -14.90 -4.38 15.26
N THR A 214 -15.02 -4.57 16.56
CA THR A 214 -16.06 -5.41 17.18
C THR A 214 -17.37 -4.66 17.42
N SER A 215 -17.32 -3.32 17.42
CA SER A 215 -18.45 -2.39 17.52
C SER A 215 -18.15 -1.06 16.85
#